data_AF-A0A932B3J9-F1
#
_entry.id   AF-A0A932B3J9-F1
#
_cell.length_a   1.000
_cell.length_b   1.000
_cell.length_c   1.000
_cell.angle_alpha   90.00
_cell.angle_beta   90.00
_cell.angle_gamma   90.00
#
_symmetry.space_group_name_H-M   'P 1'
#
loop_
_entity.id
_entity.type
_entity.pdbx_description
1 polymer ?
#
loop_
_entity_poly.entity_id
_entity_poly.type
_entity_poly.pdbx_seq_one_letter_code
_entity_poly.pdbx_strand_id
1 'polypeptide(L)'
;MSELRDLIDQKIAEVRTKREAAPVVRLRPKPVVKAPGKAGGQLAMNDPHGALLPLGAHDAAPAGGKPGAPAANLPDPHGRDVHWAYSGDTGPESWGRLKPEFQQCMVGKRQSPIDIRDGIPVQLDPIQFDYRPSNFRVIDNGHTVQVNVEPGNGITVMGRRYELVQFHFHRPSEERINGRQYEMVAHLVHKDMDGRLAVVAVLMDQGKAHPLVQQVWNNLPLEKNLEQGALSQIDLSQLLPEQRQYYTYMGSLTTPPCTEGVLWMVMKQPAGMSREQIGVFSKLYPMNARPVQSQAGRLIKDGQ
;
A
#
# COMPACT_ATOMS: atom_id res chain seq x y z
N MET A 1 -22.13 53.99 -11.05
CA MET A 1 -20.98 53.52 -10.24
C MET A 1 -21.20 53.70 -8.74
N SER A 2 -21.98 54.68 -8.25
CA SER A 2 -22.32 54.77 -6.81
C SER A 2 -23.44 53.81 -6.39
N GLU A 3 -24.50 53.67 -7.21
CA GLU A 3 -25.66 52.81 -6.87
C GLU A 3 -25.29 51.33 -6.66
N LEU A 4 -24.28 50.83 -7.37
CA LEU A 4 -23.80 49.44 -7.19
C LEU A 4 -23.00 49.27 -5.88
N ARG A 5 -22.31 50.32 -5.42
CA ARG A 5 -21.60 50.29 -4.14
C ARG A 5 -22.59 50.34 -2.98
N ASP A 6 -23.61 51.18 -3.07
CA ASP A 6 -24.65 51.29 -2.05
C ASP A 6 -25.40 49.96 -1.89
N LEU A 7 -25.67 49.25 -3.00
CA LEU A 7 -26.32 47.93 -2.96
C LEU A 7 -25.44 46.84 -2.34
N ILE A 8 -24.12 46.91 -2.52
CA ILE A 8 -23.17 45.98 -1.92
C ILE A 8 -23.08 46.22 -0.40
N ASP A 9 -22.98 47.49 0.01
CA ASP A 9 -22.89 47.84 1.43
C ASP A 9 -24.19 47.48 2.18
N GLN A 10 -25.34 47.64 1.54
CA GLN A 10 -26.64 47.23 2.10
C GLN A 10 -26.72 45.70 2.29
N LYS A 11 -26.23 44.91 1.32
CA LYS A 11 -26.18 43.44 1.46
C LYS A 11 -25.17 42.97 2.50
N ILE A 12 -24.04 43.66 2.67
CA ILE A 12 -23.04 43.32 3.71
C ILE A 12 -23.62 43.59 5.10
N ALA A 13 -24.38 44.67 5.28
CA ALA A 13 -25.06 44.98 6.54
C ALA A 13 -26.17 43.95 6.90
N GLU A 14 -26.91 43.47 5.90
CA GLU A 14 -27.92 42.41 6.07
C GLU A 14 -27.32 41.06 6.50
N VAL A 15 -26.15 40.71 5.97
CA VAL A 15 -25.44 39.47 6.34
C VAL A 15 -24.85 39.56 7.75
N ARG A 16 -24.40 40.75 8.17
CA ARG A 16 -23.89 40.97 9.54
C ARG A 16 -25.00 40.86 10.59
N THR A 17 -26.16 41.45 10.35
CA THR A 17 -27.29 41.40 11.29
C THR A 17 -27.91 40.00 11.43
N LYS A 18 -27.89 39.18 10.37
CA LYS A 18 -28.32 37.78 10.44
C LYS A 18 -27.36 36.86 11.22
N ARG A 19 -26.11 37.28 11.43
CA ARG A 19 -25.08 36.48 12.12
C ARG A 19 -25.14 36.61 13.65
N GLU A 20 -25.84 37.61 14.18
CA GLU A 20 -25.99 37.86 15.62
C GLU A 20 -27.23 37.18 16.25
N ALA A 21 -28.08 36.52 15.46
CA ALA A 21 -29.33 35.89 15.92
C ALA A 21 -29.26 34.36 16.13
N ALA A 22 -28.07 33.79 16.33
CA ALA A 22 -27.93 32.38 16.72
C ALA A 22 -27.75 32.24 18.24
N PRO A 23 -28.59 31.49 18.97
CA PRO A 23 -28.47 31.36 20.41
C PRO A 23 -27.22 30.55 20.78
N VAL A 24 -26.37 31.12 21.63
CA VAL A 24 -25.23 30.41 22.23
C VAL A 24 -25.76 29.45 23.30
N VAL A 25 -25.79 28.16 22.98
CA VAL A 25 -26.07 27.10 23.96
C VAL A 25 -24.84 26.93 24.86
N ARG A 26 -24.90 27.45 26.08
CA ARG A 26 -23.90 27.19 27.12
C ARG A 26 -24.12 25.79 27.71
N LEU A 27 -23.28 24.84 27.33
CA LEU A 27 -23.22 23.53 27.96
C LEU A 27 -22.63 23.65 29.37
N ARG A 28 -23.35 23.15 30.38
CA ARG A 28 -22.85 23.04 31.76
C ARG A 28 -21.80 21.91 31.83
N PRO A 29 -20.66 22.11 32.54
CA PRO A 29 -19.70 21.04 32.73
C PRO A 29 -20.25 19.98 33.70
N LYS A 30 -20.14 18.70 33.31
CA LYS A 30 -20.43 17.55 34.19
C LYS A 30 -19.29 17.36 35.22
N PRO A 31 -19.57 16.85 36.43
CA PRO A 31 -18.55 16.62 37.45
C PRO A 31 -17.58 15.52 37.02
N VAL A 32 -16.29 15.76 37.22
CA VAL A 32 -15.19 14.82 36.97
C VAL A 32 -15.13 13.80 38.10
N VAL A 33 -15.39 12.53 37.79
CA VAL A 33 -15.07 11.40 38.68
C VAL A 33 -13.66 10.93 38.32
N LYS A 34 -12.73 11.02 39.29
CA LYS A 34 -11.36 10.49 39.20
C LYS A 34 -11.38 8.96 39.27
N ALA A 35 -10.81 8.30 38.27
CA ALA A 35 -10.37 6.90 38.35
C ALA A 35 -8.84 6.85 38.17
N PRO A 36 -8.14 5.86 38.78
CA PRO A 36 -6.72 5.94 39.06
C PRO A 36 -5.85 5.62 37.83
N GLY A 37 -4.63 6.16 37.87
CA GLY A 37 -3.73 6.26 36.73
C GLY A 37 -3.24 4.92 36.18
N LYS A 38 -3.09 4.89 34.86
CA LYS A 38 -2.18 3.99 34.16
C LYS A 38 -1.18 4.83 33.38
N ALA A 39 0.09 4.52 33.58
CA ALA A 39 1.24 5.14 32.95
C ALA A 39 1.08 5.14 31.42
N GLY A 40 1.03 6.33 30.82
CA GLY A 40 1.08 6.51 29.38
C GLY A 40 2.53 6.41 28.91
N GLY A 41 2.88 5.31 28.27
CA GLY A 41 4.00 5.27 27.34
C GLY A 41 3.54 5.93 26.04
N GLN A 42 4.17 7.05 25.69
CA GLN A 42 3.98 7.72 24.41
C GLN A 42 4.54 6.81 23.31
N LEU A 43 3.68 6.10 22.59
CA LEU A 43 4.08 5.34 21.41
C LEU A 43 4.22 6.31 20.24
N ALA A 44 5.47 6.61 19.88
CA ALA A 44 5.81 7.25 18.63
C ALA A 44 5.46 6.30 17.48
N MET A 45 4.56 6.72 16.60
CA MET A 45 4.38 6.10 15.29
C MET A 45 5.58 6.46 14.41
N ASN A 46 6.60 5.61 14.42
CA ASN A 46 7.71 5.66 13.47
C ASN A 46 7.81 4.31 12.77
N ASP A 47 6.96 4.10 11.75
CA ASP A 47 7.33 3.43 10.49
C ASP A 47 6.16 3.54 9.48
N PRO A 48 6.29 4.24 8.34
CA PRO A 48 5.23 4.32 7.33
C PRO A 48 5.18 3.09 6.41
N HIS A 49 6.05 2.10 6.64
CA HIS A 49 6.05 0.84 5.92
C HIS A 49 5.30 -0.19 6.76
N GLY A 50 4.22 -0.76 6.23
CA GLY A 50 3.36 -1.76 6.92
C GLY A 50 4.04 -3.09 7.28
N ALA A 51 5.31 -3.10 7.66
CA ALA A 51 6.01 -4.22 8.27
C ALA A 51 5.67 -4.30 9.77
N LEU A 52 4.77 -5.21 10.12
CA LEU A 52 4.56 -5.63 11.51
C LEU A 52 5.75 -6.52 11.92
N LEU A 53 6.60 -6.04 12.84
CA LEU A 53 7.62 -6.85 13.50
C LEU A 53 6.98 -7.72 14.61
N PRO A 54 7.34 -9.00 14.77
CA PRO A 54 6.93 -9.80 15.92
C PRO A 54 7.82 -9.54 17.17
N LEU A 55 7.20 -9.56 18.35
CA LEU A 55 7.84 -9.38 19.66
C LEU A 55 8.49 -10.69 20.18
N GLY A 56 9.82 -10.66 20.34
CA GLY A 56 10.56 -11.10 21.53
C GLY A 56 10.93 -12.58 21.74
N ALA A 57 12.23 -12.84 21.98
CA ALA A 57 12.72 -13.75 23.03
C ALA A 57 14.20 -13.45 23.37
N HIS A 58 14.47 -13.33 24.68
CA HIS A 58 15.81 -13.26 25.28
C HIS A 58 16.48 -14.64 25.29
N ASP A 59 17.78 -14.75 25.00
CA ASP A 59 18.81 -15.18 25.97
C ASP A 59 20.18 -15.56 25.35
N ALA A 60 21.22 -15.16 26.10
CA ALA A 60 22.56 -15.73 26.34
C ALA A 60 23.51 -16.21 25.20
N ALA A 61 24.74 -15.65 25.24
CA ALA A 61 25.95 -16.15 24.57
C ALA A 61 26.59 -17.35 25.33
N PRO A 62 27.51 -18.11 24.71
CA PRO A 62 28.95 -17.85 24.96
C PRO A 62 29.91 -18.06 23.75
N ALA A 63 31.19 -17.79 24.01
CA ALA A 63 32.29 -17.53 23.07
C ALA A 63 33.17 -18.75 22.69
N GLY A 64 33.95 -18.61 21.59
CA GLY A 64 35.30 -19.18 21.45
C GLY A 64 35.67 -19.82 20.08
N GLY A 65 36.66 -19.24 19.36
CA GLY A 65 37.45 -19.92 18.31
C GLY A 65 38.02 -19.05 17.17
N LYS A 66 39.36 -18.96 17.04
CA LYS A 66 40.15 -18.27 15.96
C LYS A 66 40.55 -19.25 14.82
N PRO A 67 41.35 -18.87 13.79
CA PRO A 67 41.17 -17.86 12.73
C PRO A 67 41.35 -18.45 11.30
N GLY A 68 40.76 -17.87 10.25
CA GLY A 68 41.11 -18.26 8.86
C GLY A 68 40.46 -17.47 7.71
N ALA A 69 41.31 -16.88 6.86
CA ALA A 69 41.09 -16.37 5.49
C ALA A 69 40.28 -15.04 5.31
N PRO A 70 40.58 -14.23 4.26
CA PRO A 70 40.38 -12.79 4.27
C PRO A 70 38.91 -12.42 4.20
N ALA A 71 38.47 -11.64 5.18
CA ALA A 71 37.12 -11.10 5.26
C ALA A 71 36.83 -10.25 4.03
N ALA A 72 35.81 -10.65 3.25
CA ALA A 72 35.07 -9.70 2.45
C ALA A 72 34.52 -8.64 3.43
N ASN A 73 34.79 -7.37 3.13
CA ASN A 73 34.49 -6.21 3.96
C ASN A 73 33.16 -6.38 4.73
N LEU A 74 33.28 -6.58 6.04
CA LEU A 74 32.16 -6.44 6.97
C LEU A 74 31.70 -4.97 6.91
N PRO A 75 30.39 -4.69 6.92
CA PRO A 75 29.92 -3.32 7.00
C PRO A 75 30.41 -2.67 8.29
N ASP A 76 30.87 -1.42 8.13
CA ASP A 76 31.30 -0.48 9.15
C ASP A 76 30.43 -0.56 10.44
N PRO A 77 31.01 -0.61 11.66
CA PRO A 77 30.25 -0.68 12.93
C PRO A 77 29.40 0.56 13.21
N HIS A 78 29.51 1.61 12.39
CA HIS A 78 28.62 2.75 12.43
C HIS A 78 27.38 2.47 11.58
N GLY A 79 26.39 1.81 12.20
CA GLY A 79 25.08 1.48 11.63
C GLY A 79 24.37 2.68 11.00
N ARG A 80 24.75 3.01 9.78
CA ARG A 80 23.96 3.87 8.90
C ARG A 80 22.69 3.09 8.60
N ASP A 81 21.55 3.73 8.84
CA ASP A 81 20.26 3.20 8.44
C ASP A 81 20.22 3.10 6.91
N VAL A 82 20.63 1.94 6.38
CA VAL A 82 20.73 1.74 4.93
C VAL A 82 19.32 1.60 4.37
N HIS A 83 18.89 2.64 3.67
CA HIS A 83 17.60 2.69 2.99
C HIS A 83 17.63 1.87 1.70
N TRP A 84 16.61 1.04 1.48
CA TRP A 84 16.50 0.22 0.28
C TRP A 84 16.03 1.06 -0.93
N ALA A 85 16.25 0.56 -2.15
CA ALA A 85 15.78 1.20 -3.38
C ALA A 85 15.48 0.14 -4.45
N TYR A 86 14.98 0.57 -5.61
CA TYR A 86 14.78 -0.30 -6.78
C TYR A 86 15.98 -0.37 -7.74
N SER A 87 17.07 0.34 -7.44
CA SER A 87 18.29 0.36 -8.27
C SER A 87 19.54 0.69 -7.43
N GLY A 88 20.71 0.52 -8.04
CA GLY A 88 22.00 0.77 -7.39
C GLY A 88 22.35 -0.25 -6.31
N ASP A 89 23.28 0.10 -5.44
CA ASP A 89 23.84 -0.80 -4.42
C ASP A 89 22.80 -1.28 -3.39
N THR A 90 21.71 -0.53 -3.20
CA THR A 90 20.59 -0.89 -2.31
C THR A 90 19.37 -1.44 -3.07
N GLY A 91 19.58 -1.86 -4.31
CA GLY A 91 18.58 -2.47 -5.19
C GLY A 91 18.11 -3.88 -4.76
N PRO A 92 17.13 -4.47 -5.48
CA PRO A 92 16.49 -5.74 -5.12
C PRO A 92 17.45 -6.93 -4.91
N GLU A 93 18.55 -6.99 -5.65
CA GLU A 93 19.57 -8.05 -5.51
C GLU A 93 20.33 -7.98 -4.17
N SER A 94 20.36 -6.79 -3.55
CA SER A 94 21.07 -6.53 -2.29
C SER A 94 20.15 -6.50 -1.08
N TRP A 95 18.82 -6.42 -1.22
CA TRP A 95 17.88 -6.18 -0.12
C TRP A 95 18.11 -7.08 1.10
N GLY A 96 18.28 -8.38 0.88
CA GLY A 96 18.48 -9.33 1.99
C GLY A 96 19.82 -9.23 2.71
N ARG A 97 20.74 -8.38 2.25
CA ARG A 97 22.03 -8.08 2.88
C ARG A 97 22.04 -6.71 3.56
N LEU A 98 21.04 -5.87 3.36
CA LEU A 98 21.02 -4.51 3.90
C LEU A 98 20.80 -4.51 5.42
N LYS A 99 19.88 -5.36 5.89
CA LYS A 99 19.52 -5.48 7.31
C LYS A 99 19.15 -6.92 7.67
N PRO A 100 19.38 -7.38 8.91
CA PRO A 100 18.98 -8.72 9.36
C PRO A 100 17.51 -9.03 9.13
N GLU A 101 16.61 -8.07 9.38
CA GLU A 101 15.16 -8.22 9.18
C GLU A 101 14.75 -8.40 7.71
N PHE A 102 15.63 -8.09 6.74
CA PHE A 102 15.36 -8.24 5.31
C PHE A 102 15.83 -9.59 4.76
N GLN A 103 16.42 -10.46 5.59
CA GLN A 103 17.03 -11.71 5.16
C GLN A 103 16.12 -12.57 4.27
N GLN A 104 14.80 -12.54 4.50
CA GLN A 104 13.83 -13.30 3.71
C GLN A 104 13.79 -12.89 2.24
N CYS A 105 14.17 -11.65 1.90
CA CYS A 105 14.33 -11.20 0.52
C CYS A 105 15.38 -12.02 -0.27
N MET A 106 16.34 -12.65 0.42
CA MET A 106 17.41 -13.45 -0.18
C MET A 106 17.22 -14.96 0.00
N VAL A 107 16.76 -15.40 1.17
CA VAL A 107 16.67 -16.84 1.50
C VAL A 107 15.27 -17.42 1.34
N GLY A 108 14.25 -16.57 1.15
CA GLY A 108 12.87 -16.99 0.98
C GLY A 108 12.68 -17.87 -0.26
N LYS A 109 11.81 -18.88 -0.15
CA LYS A 109 11.51 -19.84 -1.22
C LYS A 109 10.15 -19.61 -1.86
N ARG A 110 9.29 -18.81 -1.21
CA ARG A 110 7.95 -18.45 -1.69
C ARG A 110 7.84 -16.94 -1.88
N GLN A 111 8.85 -16.36 -2.51
CA GLN A 111 8.92 -14.93 -2.78
C GLN A 111 7.99 -14.50 -3.93
N SER A 112 7.51 -13.25 -3.90
CA SER A 112 6.77 -12.55 -4.95
C SER A 112 7.60 -11.37 -5.48
N PRO A 113 7.34 -10.88 -6.70
CA PRO A 113 6.33 -11.36 -7.66
C PRO A 113 6.80 -12.62 -8.39
N ILE A 114 5.93 -13.24 -9.19
CA ILE A 114 6.28 -14.38 -10.06
C ILE A 114 5.78 -14.14 -11.48
N ASP A 115 6.39 -14.85 -12.43
CA ASP A 115 5.80 -15.05 -13.74
C ASP A 115 4.83 -16.24 -13.66
N ILE A 116 3.53 -15.97 -13.80
CA ILE A 116 2.47 -16.96 -13.71
C ILE A 116 2.42 -17.74 -15.03
N ARG A 117 2.77 -19.03 -14.94
CA ARG A 117 2.75 -19.99 -16.06
C ARG A 117 2.09 -21.27 -15.60
N ASP A 118 1.39 -21.94 -16.52
CA ASP A 118 0.89 -23.31 -16.34
C ASP A 118 0.03 -23.49 -15.06
N GLY A 119 -0.83 -22.53 -14.75
CA GLY A 119 -1.73 -22.61 -13.60
C GLY A 119 -2.70 -23.78 -13.72
N ILE A 120 -3.01 -24.44 -12.60
CA ILE A 120 -3.94 -25.56 -12.60
C ILE A 120 -5.36 -25.01 -12.70
N PRO A 121 -6.11 -25.33 -13.78
CA PRO A 121 -7.46 -24.84 -13.96
C PRO A 121 -8.37 -25.42 -12.86
N VAL A 122 -9.03 -24.54 -12.12
CA VAL A 122 -9.96 -24.90 -11.05
C VAL A 122 -11.11 -23.91 -10.98
N GLN A 123 -12.27 -24.35 -10.49
CA GLN A 123 -13.32 -23.43 -10.10
C GLN A 123 -12.95 -22.81 -8.74
N LEU A 124 -12.56 -21.54 -8.76
CA LEU A 124 -12.29 -20.79 -7.53
C LEU A 124 -13.58 -20.20 -6.96
N ASP A 125 -13.64 -20.12 -5.64
CA ASP A 125 -14.65 -19.32 -4.95
C ASP A 125 -14.53 -17.86 -5.42
N PRO A 126 -15.62 -17.18 -5.74
CA PRO A 126 -15.56 -15.75 -6.05
C PRO A 126 -15.04 -14.94 -4.87
N ILE A 127 -14.16 -13.97 -5.14
CA ILE A 127 -13.80 -12.96 -4.15
C ILE A 127 -15.02 -12.05 -3.95
N GLN A 128 -15.51 -11.99 -2.72
CA GLN A 128 -16.59 -11.06 -2.36
C GLN A 128 -15.96 -9.73 -1.98
N PHE A 129 -16.15 -8.73 -2.85
CA PHE A 129 -15.69 -7.35 -2.60
C PHE A 129 -16.77 -6.57 -1.87
N ASP A 130 -16.44 -6.04 -0.69
CA ASP A 130 -17.25 -5.07 0.05
C ASP A 130 -16.47 -3.75 0.05
N TYR A 131 -16.53 -3.08 -1.10
CA TYR A 131 -15.92 -1.76 -1.31
C TYR A 131 -17.02 -0.71 -1.41
N ARG A 132 -16.78 0.42 -0.76
CA ARG A 132 -17.72 1.52 -0.57
C ARG A 132 -16.97 2.85 -0.74
N PRO A 133 -17.63 3.90 -1.24
CA PRO A 133 -17.05 5.24 -1.27
C PRO A 133 -16.48 5.64 0.10
N SER A 134 -15.20 6.01 0.12
CA SER A 134 -14.46 6.25 1.36
C SER A 134 -13.53 7.45 1.24
N ASN A 135 -13.27 8.12 2.36
CA ASN A 135 -12.24 9.15 2.41
C ASN A 135 -10.87 8.50 2.22
N PHE A 136 -9.95 9.23 1.58
CA PHE A 136 -8.62 8.73 1.29
C PHE A 136 -7.56 9.82 1.38
N ARG A 137 -6.32 9.37 1.52
CA ARG A 137 -5.11 10.19 1.51
C ARG A 137 -4.10 9.56 0.56
N VAL A 138 -3.38 10.39 -0.17
CA VAL A 138 -2.32 9.95 -1.09
C VAL A 138 -0.99 10.33 -0.49
N ILE A 139 -0.03 9.41 -0.51
CA ILE A 139 1.35 9.66 -0.11
C ILE A 139 2.29 9.14 -1.19
N ASP A 140 3.26 9.97 -1.57
CA ASP A 140 4.44 9.50 -2.26
C ASP A 140 5.47 9.14 -1.18
N ASN A 141 5.65 7.85 -0.89
CA ASN A 141 6.53 7.38 0.19
C ASN A 141 8.00 7.19 -0.24
N GLY A 142 8.38 7.73 -1.40
CA GLY A 142 9.71 7.55 -1.98
C GLY A 142 9.91 6.24 -2.76
N HIS A 143 8.97 5.29 -2.67
CA HIS A 143 9.00 4.00 -3.36
C HIS A 143 7.82 3.78 -4.30
N THR A 144 6.69 4.42 -4.01
CA THR A 144 5.45 4.33 -4.78
C THR A 144 4.54 5.51 -4.44
N VAL A 145 3.52 5.70 -5.27
CA VAL A 145 2.28 6.37 -4.86
C VAL A 145 1.44 5.35 -4.10
N GLN A 146 1.16 5.62 -2.83
CA GLN A 146 0.30 4.82 -1.96
C GLN A 146 -0.95 5.62 -1.60
N VAL A 147 -2.07 4.92 -1.47
CA VAL A 147 -3.36 5.48 -1.11
C VAL A 147 -3.86 4.78 0.15
N ASN A 148 -3.95 5.57 1.22
CA ASN A 148 -4.51 5.15 2.49
C ASN A 148 -6.02 5.43 2.47
N VAL A 149 -6.83 4.42 2.77
CA VAL A 149 -8.29 4.51 2.76
C VAL A 149 -8.80 4.27 4.17
N GLU A 150 -9.84 5.01 4.58
CA GLU A 150 -10.44 4.81 5.90
C GLU A 150 -10.98 3.36 6.06
N PRO A 151 -10.98 2.82 7.30
CA PRO A 151 -11.46 1.46 7.57
C PRO A 151 -12.91 1.21 7.13
N GLY A 152 -13.22 -0.05 6.81
CA GLY A 152 -14.58 -0.50 6.45
C GLY A 152 -14.73 -1.06 5.03
N ASN A 153 -13.64 -1.04 4.25
CA ASN A 153 -13.54 -1.73 2.96
C ASN A 153 -12.80 -3.05 3.12
N GLY A 154 -13.14 -4.06 2.33
CA GLY A 154 -12.37 -5.30 2.34
C GLY A 154 -12.92 -6.38 1.43
N ILE A 155 -12.33 -7.56 1.55
CA ILE A 155 -12.70 -8.74 0.78
C ILE A 155 -13.03 -9.92 1.68
N THR A 156 -13.90 -10.81 1.20
CA THR A 156 -14.10 -12.14 1.77
C THR A 156 -13.77 -13.19 0.72
N VAL A 157 -12.86 -14.10 1.04
CA VAL A 157 -12.40 -15.17 0.14
C VAL A 157 -12.04 -16.40 0.97
N MET A 158 -12.35 -17.60 0.47
CA MET A 158 -12.09 -18.87 1.18
C MET A 158 -12.60 -18.87 2.63
N GLY A 159 -13.80 -18.29 2.85
CA GLY A 159 -14.44 -18.20 4.16
C GLY A 159 -13.80 -17.23 5.15
N ARG A 160 -12.88 -16.36 4.71
CA ARG A 160 -12.15 -15.43 5.57
C ARG A 160 -12.27 -14.00 5.08
N ARG A 161 -12.50 -13.08 6.03
CA ARG A 161 -12.55 -11.63 5.83
C ARG A 161 -11.16 -11.01 5.98
N TYR A 162 -10.79 -10.15 5.05
CA TYR A 162 -9.60 -9.31 5.10
C TYR A 162 -10.00 -7.85 4.89
N GLU A 163 -9.68 -6.98 5.85
CA GLU A 163 -9.92 -5.54 5.75
C GLU A 163 -8.83 -4.89 4.91
N LEU A 164 -9.21 -3.97 4.02
CA LEU A 164 -8.29 -3.18 3.22
C LEU A 164 -7.47 -2.27 4.13
N VAL A 165 -6.17 -2.23 3.89
CA VAL A 165 -5.23 -1.35 4.59
C VAL A 165 -4.85 -0.17 3.70
N GLN A 166 -4.46 -0.44 2.46
CA GLN A 166 -4.03 0.55 1.47
C GLN A 166 -4.03 -0.08 0.08
N PHE A 167 -3.88 0.75 -0.96
CA PHE A 167 -3.40 0.28 -2.25
C PHE A 167 -2.29 1.16 -2.80
N HIS A 168 -1.45 0.61 -3.68
CA HIS A 168 -0.31 1.31 -4.28
C HIS A 168 -0.02 0.79 -5.68
N PHE A 169 0.93 1.41 -6.37
CA PHE A 169 1.18 1.18 -7.80
C PHE A 169 2.64 0.80 -8.09
N HIS A 170 2.82 -0.11 -9.04
CA HIS A 170 4.13 -0.42 -9.59
C HIS A 170 4.15 -0.22 -11.11
N ARG A 171 5.32 0.19 -11.60
CA ARG A 171 5.66 0.32 -13.01
C ARG A 171 7.08 -0.22 -13.26
N PRO A 172 7.26 -1.13 -14.24
CA PRO A 172 6.22 -1.89 -14.93
C PRO A 172 5.44 -2.80 -13.96
N SER A 173 4.49 -3.64 -14.45
CA SER A 173 3.86 -4.61 -13.56
C SER A 173 4.88 -5.54 -12.90
N GLU A 174 4.70 -5.83 -11.62
CA GLU A 174 5.55 -6.78 -10.89
C GLU A 174 5.29 -8.22 -11.37
N GLU A 175 4.02 -8.63 -11.39
CA GLU A 175 3.61 -9.92 -11.92
C GLU A 175 3.74 -9.97 -13.45
N ARG A 176 3.98 -11.17 -13.95
CA ARG A 176 3.89 -11.49 -15.38
C ARG A 176 2.90 -12.63 -15.58
N ILE A 177 2.30 -12.69 -16.77
CA ILE A 177 1.45 -13.80 -17.20
C ILE A 177 2.04 -14.36 -18.49
N ASN A 178 2.47 -15.63 -18.47
CA ASN A 178 3.10 -16.29 -19.62
C ASN A 178 4.27 -15.48 -20.21
N GLY A 179 5.09 -14.88 -19.34
CA GLY A 179 6.22 -14.02 -19.72
C GLY A 179 5.85 -12.59 -20.11
N ARG A 180 4.56 -12.26 -20.29
CA ARG A 180 4.10 -10.90 -20.59
C ARG A 180 4.11 -10.05 -19.33
N GLN A 181 4.84 -8.94 -19.39
CA GLN A 181 4.78 -7.86 -18.43
C GLN A 181 3.81 -6.79 -18.93
N TYR A 182 3.04 -6.20 -18.01
CA TYR A 182 2.05 -5.15 -18.28
C TYR A 182 2.64 -3.78 -17.96
N GLU A 183 2.01 -2.72 -18.46
CA GLU A 183 2.51 -1.35 -18.24
C GLU A 183 2.58 -0.97 -16.77
N MET A 184 1.58 -1.35 -15.96
CA MET A 184 1.52 -1.07 -14.52
C MET A 184 0.75 -2.17 -13.77
N VAL A 185 0.82 -2.15 -12.44
CA VAL A 185 -0.08 -2.93 -11.56
C VAL A 185 -0.47 -2.10 -10.36
N ALA A 186 -1.71 -2.24 -9.89
CA ALA A 186 -2.11 -1.79 -8.56
C ALA A 186 -2.23 -2.97 -7.61
N HIS A 187 -1.63 -2.86 -6.43
CA HIS A 187 -1.72 -3.85 -5.35
C HIS A 187 -2.62 -3.32 -4.24
N LEU A 188 -3.76 -3.98 -4.02
CA LEU A 188 -4.68 -3.69 -2.91
C LEU A 188 -4.35 -4.63 -1.75
N VAL A 189 -3.80 -4.07 -0.68
CA VAL A 189 -3.30 -4.84 0.47
C VAL A 189 -4.38 -4.93 1.54
N HIS A 190 -4.71 -6.15 1.92
CA HIS A 190 -5.70 -6.46 2.94
C HIS A 190 -5.08 -7.27 4.08
N LYS A 191 -5.69 -7.20 5.25
CA LYS A 191 -5.25 -7.89 6.46
C LYS A 191 -6.43 -8.46 7.25
N ASP A 192 -6.32 -9.70 7.71
CA ASP A 192 -7.30 -10.30 8.62
C ASP A 192 -7.03 -9.93 10.09
N MET A 193 -7.92 -10.35 10.99
CA MET A 193 -7.80 -10.10 12.43
C MET A 193 -6.57 -10.77 13.08
N ASP A 194 -6.01 -11.80 12.45
CA ASP A 194 -4.81 -12.51 12.91
C ASP A 194 -3.53 -11.93 12.28
N GLY A 195 -3.64 -10.86 11.48
CA GLY A 195 -2.52 -10.21 10.81
C GLY A 195 -2.09 -10.87 9.48
N ARG A 196 -2.82 -11.87 8.98
CA ARG A 196 -2.52 -12.49 7.69
C ARG A 196 -2.86 -11.54 6.55
N LEU A 197 -2.01 -11.52 5.54
CA LEU A 197 -2.14 -10.61 4.41
C LEU A 197 -2.77 -11.30 3.20
N ALA A 198 -3.61 -10.55 2.49
CA ALA A 198 -4.11 -10.90 1.17
C ALA A 198 -3.95 -9.70 0.23
N VAL A 199 -3.41 -9.94 -0.96
CA VAL A 199 -3.19 -8.90 -1.97
C VAL A 199 -3.98 -9.22 -3.21
N VAL A 200 -4.81 -8.25 -3.65
CA VAL A 200 -5.42 -8.28 -4.97
C VAL A 200 -4.55 -7.44 -5.90
N ALA A 201 -4.04 -8.06 -6.96
CA ALA A 201 -3.25 -7.38 -7.99
C ALA A 201 -4.12 -7.12 -9.22
N VAL A 202 -4.28 -5.85 -9.57
CA VAL A 202 -4.97 -5.43 -10.80
C VAL A 202 -3.91 -4.98 -11.79
N LEU A 203 -3.64 -5.84 -12.78
CA LEU A 203 -2.76 -5.51 -13.91
C LEU A 203 -3.38 -4.38 -14.74
N MET A 204 -2.55 -3.48 -15.26
CA MET A 204 -2.99 -2.31 -16.03
C MET A 204 -2.20 -2.19 -17.31
N ASP A 205 -2.90 -1.95 -18.41
CA ASP A 205 -2.30 -1.75 -19.73
C ASP A 205 -2.87 -0.52 -20.42
N GLN A 206 -2.18 -0.09 -21.49
CA GLN A 206 -2.65 1.02 -22.31
C GLN A 206 -4.09 0.77 -22.81
N GLY A 207 -4.98 1.72 -22.52
CA GLY A 207 -6.39 1.68 -22.85
C GLY A 207 -7.05 3.04 -22.68
N LYS A 208 -8.34 3.04 -22.30
CA LYS A 208 -9.07 4.27 -21.96
C LYS A 208 -8.55 4.85 -20.65
N ALA A 209 -8.74 6.17 -20.45
CA ALA A 209 -8.37 6.81 -19.20
C ALA A 209 -9.13 6.17 -18.02
N HIS A 210 -8.40 5.86 -16.95
CA HIS A 210 -8.96 5.23 -15.76
C HIS A 210 -9.43 6.30 -14.77
N PRO A 211 -10.75 6.43 -14.47
CA PRO A 211 -11.27 7.54 -13.67
C PRO A 211 -10.73 7.57 -12.24
N LEU A 212 -10.70 6.42 -11.56
CA LEU A 212 -10.16 6.32 -10.20
C LEU A 212 -8.69 6.73 -10.13
N VAL A 213 -7.86 6.25 -11.07
CA VAL A 213 -6.44 6.63 -11.12
C VAL A 213 -6.28 8.13 -11.36
N GLN A 214 -7.14 8.75 -12.19
CA GLN A 214 -7.14 10.20 -12.34
C GLN A 214 -7.44 10.93 -11.03
N GLN A 215 -8.39 10.43 -10.22
CA GLN A 215 -8.68 11.02 -8.91
C GLN A 215 -7.47 10.94 -7.99
N VAL A 216 -6.74 9.82 -7.98
CA VAL A 216 -5.49 9.70 -7.22
C VAL A 216 -4.45 10.71 -7.75
N TRP A 217 -4.31 10.85 -9.07
CA TRP A 217 -3.28 11.70 -9.66
C TRP A 217 -3.55 13.19 -9.37
N ASN A 218 -4.83 13.57 -9.34
CA ASN A 218 -5.26 14.92 -8.95
C ASN A 218 -4.93 15.27 -7.48
N ASN A 219 -4.66 14.25 -6.65
CA ASN A 219 -4.35 14.41 -5.22
C ASN A 219 -2.92 13.96 -4.90
N LEU A 220 -2.02 13.87 -5.89
CA LEU A 220 -0.61 13.61 -5.62
C LEU A 220 -0.04 14.70 -4.71
N PRO A 221 0.69 14.33 -3.65
CA PRO A 221 1.32 15.32 -2.78
C PRO A 221 2.45 16.06 -3.54
N LEU A 222 2.68 17.32 -3.14
CA LEU A 222 3.77 18.13 -3.69
C LEU A 222 5.15 17.73 -3.11
N GLU A 223 5.16 17.08 -1.95
CA GLU A 223 6.36 16.65 -1.24
C GLU A 223 6.27 15.16 -0.90
N LYS A 224 7.41 14.47 -0.99
CA LYS A 224 7.52 13.07 -0.56
C LYS A 224 7.32 12.95 0.95
N ASN A 225 6.75 11.83 1.37
CA ASN A 225 6.46 11.47 2.76
C ASN A 225 5.45 12.40 3.46
N LEU A 226 4.77 13.27 2.72
CA LEU A 226 3.66 14.05 3.22
C LEU A 226 2.35 13.52 2.63
N GLU A 227 1.39 13.23 3.51
CA GLU A 227 0.06 12.81 3.07
C GLU A 227 -0.75 14.00 2.55
N GLN A 228 -1.35 13.84 1.37
CA GLN A 228 -2.35 14.73 0.80
C GLN A 228 -3.74 14.11 0.96
N GLY A 229 -4.56 14.69 1.84
CA GLY A 229 -5.97 14.31 1.96
C GLY A 229 -6.79 14.78 0.76
N ALA A 230 -7.68 13.92 0.26
CA ALA A 230 -8.62 14.29 -0.79
C ALA A 230 -9.92 14.85 -0.22
N LEU A 231 -10.56 15.78 -0.94
CA LEU A 231 -11.87 16.34 -0.59
C LEU A 231 -13.04 15.47 -1.08
N SER A 232 -12.80 14.64 -2.10
CA SER A 232 -13.77 13.68 -2.63
C SER A 232 -13.53 12.28 -2.05
N GLN A 233 -14.56 11.45 -2.11
CA GLN A 233 -14.44 10.04 -1.77
C GLN A 233 -13.95 9.22 -2.98
N ILE A 234 -13.26 8.12 -2.71
CA ILE A 234 -12.84 7.14 -3.71
C ILE A 234 -13.67 5.87 -3.58
N ASP A 235 -14.08 5.29 -4.71
CA ASP A 235 -14.81 4.03 -4.77
C ASP A 235 -13.93 2.97 -5.46
N LEU A 236 -13.32 2.09 -4.67
CA LEU A 236 -12.37 1.09 -5.17
C LEU A 236 -13.01 0.01 -6.04
N SER A 237 -14.33 -0.12 -6.06
CA SER A 237 -15.00 -1.01 -7.01
C SER A 237 -14.68 -0.62 -8.46
N GLN A 238 -14.38 0.67 -8.72
CA GLN A 238 -13.99 1.18 -10.03
C GLN A 238 -12.58 0.75 -10.47
N LEU A 239 -11.74 0.25 -9.55
CA LEU A 239 -10.42 -0.29 -9.87
C LEU A 239 -10.50 -1.73 -10.37
N LEU A 240 -11.59 -2.43 -10.05
CA LEU A 240 -11.74 -3.85 -10.38
C LEU A 240 -12.13 -4.01 -11.85
N PRO A 241 -11.55 -4.98 -12.57
CA PRO A 241 -12.02 -5.35 -13.89
C PRO A 241 -13.46 -5.90 -13.86
N GLU A 242 -14.13 -5.83 -15.00
CA GLU A 242 -15.49 -6.36 -15.18
C GLU A 242 -15.51 -7.88 -14.92
N GLN A 243 -14.53 -8.59 -15.50
CA GLN A 243 -14.29 -10.01 -15.32
C GLN A 243 -13.37 -10.23 -14.12
N ARG A 244 -13.87 -10.99 -13.14
CA ARG A 244 -13.22 -11.15 -11.84
C ARG A 244 -12.52 -12.48 -11.63
N GLN A 245 -12.28 -13.24 -12.71
CA GLN A 245 -11.42 -14.42 -12.63
C GLN A 245 -9.99 -14.01 -12.27
N TYR A 246 -9.33 -14.84 -11.48
CA TYR A 246 -8.02 -14.55 -10.93
C TYR A 246 -7.16 -15.80 -10.83
N TYR A 247 -5.85 -15.60 -10.85
CA TYR A 247 -4.89 -16.60 -10.39
C TYR A 247 -4.69 -16.45 -8.88
N THR A 248 -4.45 -17.55 -8.17
CA THR A 248 -4.09 -17.47 -6.75
C THR A 248 -2.96 -18.40 -6.35
N TYR A 249 -2.10 -17.89 -5.47
CA TYR A 249 -0.94 -18.59 -4.92
C TYR A 249 -0.53 -17.98 -3.58
N MET A 250 0.25 -18.71 -2.80
CA MET A 250 0.92 -18.18 -1.60
C MET A 250 2.30 -17.62 -1.98
N GLY A 251 2.55 -16.39 -1.57
CA GLY A 251 3.76 -15.64 -1.89
C GLY A 251 4.28 -14.82 -0.72
N SER A 252 4.94 -13.71 -1.03
CA SER A 252 5.48 -12.75 -0.06
C SER A 252 5.03 -11.32 -0.36
N LEU A 253 5.42 -10.38 0.51
CA LEU A 253 5.55 -8.98 0.14
C LEU A 253 6.61 -8.83 -0.98
N THR A 254 6.42 -7.87 -1.88
CA THR A 254 7.35 -7.56 -2.99
C THR A 254 8.37 -6.48 -2.64
N THR A 255 8.31 -5.96 -1.42
CA THR A 255 9.28 -5.02 -0.84
C THR A 255 9.84 -5.57 0.47
N PRO A 256 11.00 -5.09 0.94
CA PRO A 256 11.52 -5.47 2.25
C PRO A 256 10.49 -5.23 3.36
N PRO A 257 10.34 -6.15 4.33
CA PRO A 257 11.21 -7.31 4.63
C PRO A 257 10.94 -8.59 3.79
N CYS A 258 10.11 -8.51 2.75
CA CYS A 258 9.76 -9.62 1.87
C CYS A 258 9.11 -10.82 2.59
N THR A 259 8.30 -10.51 3.61
CA THR A 259 7.62 -11.50 4.46
C THR A 259 6.77 -12.46 3.64
N GLU A 260 6.99 -13.77 3.79
CA GLU A 260 6.17 -14.82 3.15
C GLU A 260 4.82 -15.05 3.88
N GLY A 261 3.94 -15.84 3.26
CA GLY A 261 2.62 -16.15 3.82
C GLY A 261 1.52 -15.19 3.38
N VAL A 262 1.76 -14.46 2.28
CA VAL A 262 0.79 -13.55 1.67
C VAL A 262 -0.06 -14.32 0.65
N LEU A 263 -1.38 -14.22 0.78
CA LEU A 263 -2.31 -14.75 -0.23
C LEU A 263 -2.39 -13.80 -1.41
N TRP A 264 -1.93 -14.21 -2.59
CA TRP A 264 -2.00 -13.42 -3.80
C TRP A 264 -3.21 -13.81 -4.65
N MET A 265 -3.91 -12.79 -5.18
CA MET A 265 -5.02 -12.92 -6.12
C MET A 265 -4.77 -11.96 -7.28
N VAL A 266 -4.28 -12.48 -8.40
CA VAL A 266 -3.90 -11.68 -9.58
C VAL A 266 -5.04 -11.72 -10.59
N MET A 267 -5.69 -10.60 -10.81
CA MET A 267 -6.83 -10.50 -11.72
C MET A 267 -6.39 -10.79 -13.15
N LYS A 268 -7.14 -11.65 -13.86
CA LYS A 268 -6.79 -12.09 -15.22
C LYS A 268 -7.03 -11.00 -16.26
N GLN A 269 -8.12 -10.25 -16.12
CA GLN A 269 -8.43 -9.14 -17.02
C GLN A 269 -7.68 -7.88 -16.56
N PRO A 270 -6.82 -7.28 -17.41
CA PRO A 270 -6.17 -6.02 -17.07
C PRO A 270 -7.17 -4.85 -17.13
N ALA A 271 -7.00 -3.87 -16.26
CA ALA A 271 -7.70 -2.59 -16.36
C ALA A 271 -7.03 -1.69 -17.41
N GLY A 272 -7.83 -0.88 -18.10
CA GLY A 272 -7.34 0.08 -19.09
C GLY A 272 -6.87 1.38 -18.43
N MET A 273 -5.75 1.91 -18.90
CA MET A 273 -5.20 3.19 -18.44
C MET A 273 -4.66 3.99 -19.62
N SER A 274 -4.90 5.30 -19.66
CA SER A 274 -4.41 6.12 -20.78
C SER A 274 -2.89 6.26 -20.77
N ARG A 275 -2.29 6.48 -21.94
CA ARG A 275 -0.85 6.67 -22.09
C ARG A 275 -0.37 7.87 -21.27
N GLU A 276 -1.19 8.92 -21.17
CA GLU A 276 -0.92 10.14 -20.41
C GLU A 276 -0.84 9.83 -18.91
N GLN A 277 -1.79 9.05 -18.38
CA GLN A 277 -1.77 8.66 -16.96
C GLN A 277 -0.57 7.77 -16.62
N ILE A 278 -0.22 6.82 -17.49
CA ILE A 278 0.99 6.00 -17.34
C ILE A 278 2.23 6.90 -17.38
N GLY A 279 2.24 7.88 -18.28
CA GLY A 279 3.31 8.87 -18.41
C GLY A 279 3.51 9.75 -17.17
N VAL A 280 2.44 10.09 -16.45
CA VAL A 280 2.54 10.79 -15.16
C VAL A 280 3.29 9.94 -14.14
N PHE A 281 2.88 8.67 -13.97
CA PHE A 281 3.54 7.78 -13.00
C PHE A 281 4.99 7.50 -13.39
N SER A 282 5.26 7.27 -14.68
CA SER A 282 6.62 7.01 -15.18
C SER A 282 7.61 8.14 -14.92
N LYS A 283 7.15 9.39 -14.76
CA LYS A 283 8.00 10.52 -14.39
C LYS A 283 8.38 10.51 -12.91
N LEU A 284 7.49 10.00 -12.06
CA LEU A 284 7.75 9.83 -10.62
C LEU A 284 8.61 8.58 -10.37
N TYR A 285 8.23 7.48 -11.02
CA TYR A 285 8.80 6.16 -10.85
C TYR A 285 9.00 5.48 -12.22
N PRO A 286 10.18 5.64 -12.84
CA PRO A 286 10.50 4.94 -14.08
C PRO A 286 10.53 3.42 -13.91
N MET A 287 11.06 2.95 -12.78
CA MET A 287 11.16 1.56 -12.37
C MET A 287 10.99 1.49 -10.85
N ASN A 288 9.89 0.88 -10.41
CA ASN A 288 9.69 0.52 -9.00
C ASN A 288 9.15 -0.91 -8.86
N ALA A 289 9.52 -1.80 -9.78
CA ALA A 289 9.12 -3.20 -9.76
C ALA A 289 10.29 -4.10 -9.32
N ARG A 290 10.05 -4.99 -8.35
CA ARG A 290 10.96 -6.08 -8.02
C ARG A 290 11.02 -7.08 -9.19
N PRO A 291 12.19 -7.63 -9.53
CA PRO A 291 12.29 -8.71 -10.49
C PRO A 291 11.42 -9.93 -10.11
N VAL A 292 10.92 -10.67 -11.12
CA VAL A 292 10.22 -11.93 -10.87
C VAL A 292 11.10 -12.93 -10.14
N GLN A 293 10.49 -13.65 -9.20
CA GLN A 293 11.12 -14.64 -8.35
C GLN A 293 10.82 -16.05 -8.86
N SER A 294 11.62 -17.04 -8.46
CA SER A 294 11.38 -18.43 -8.82
C SER A 294 10.02 -18.92 -8.30
N GLN A 295 9.26 -19.62 -9.14
CA GLN A 295 8.02 -20.27 -8.68
C GLN A 295 8.30 -21.35 -7.63
N ALA A 296 9.49 -21.97 -7.64
CA ALA A 296 9.92 -22.98 -6.67
C ALA A 296 8.91 -24.14 -6.48
N GLY A 297 8.25 -24.56 -7.56
CA GLY A 297 7.27 -25.66 -7.56
C GLY A 297 5.97 -25.36 -6.79
N ARG A 298 5.71 -24.09 -6.45
CA ARG A 298 4.49 -23.73 -5.72
C ARG A 298 3.25 -23.93 -6.60
N LEU A 299 2.17 -24.39 -5.98
CA LEU A 299 0.88 -24.54 -6.65
C LEU A 299 0.32 -23.16 -7.02
N ILE A 300 -0.01 -22.97 -8.30
CA ILE A 300 -0.77 -21.83 -8.79
C ILE A 300 -2.12 -22.34 -9.27
N LYS A 301 -3.20 -21.78 -8.72
CA LYS A 301 -4.56 -22.08 -9.18
C LYS A 301 -4.98 -21.04 -10.22
N ASP A 302 -5.51 -21.51 -11.34
CA ASP A 302 -6.07 -20.67 -12.41
C ASP A 302 -7.59 -20.74 -12.38
N GLY A 303 -8.24 -19.66 -11.94
CA GLY A 303 -9.70 -19.54 -11.90
C GLY A 303 -10.31 -19.52 -13.30
N GLN A 304 -11.27 -20.42 -13.51
CA GLN A 304 -12.13 -20.48 -14.72
C GLN A 304 -13.47 -19.77 -14.49
#